data_AF-A0AAU9V3B0-F1
#
_entry.id   AF-A0AAU9V3B0-F1
#
_cell.length_a   1.000
_cell.length_b   1.000
_cell.length_c   1.000
_cell.angle_alpha   90.00
_cell.angle_beta   90.00
_cell.angle_gamma   90.00
#
_symmetry.space_group_name_H-M   'P 1'
#
loop_
_entity.id
_entity.type
_entity.pdbx_description
1 polymer ?
#
loop_
_entity_poly.entity_id
_entity_poly.type
_entity_poly.pdbx_seq_one_letter_code
_entity_poly.pdbx_strand_id
1 'polypeptide(L)'
;MFLCMCSLGSCFRAQRMLRFRFYVYSAYTERRTVAAVRVIAATKTRGADPVICRLWLPDNRTLTLKARVKPIRENWNLKYSATYVLCLLRDSGIKPQDTVGASLSILSSTAPNRPPTNLLTVRDTEPKTGIEETLHVCVKPFHFSYSRDEWLVEWFELNRLLGVSHFYMYNESLSVQVACLLDHYRQQGLVTLLPWKLPIVSKVEIRTEGQFAAFNDCLYRSMSSAGWLLVIDVDEVILPRRERTLTALLMAMRAAYNPPSKAPSAFLFRNAFFYLRWEDDAEAPVPLVTARKTRRWAAPHALKNRSKYALRPHDAVELGNHFVWELAPGASSVGVPIDRALLHHYRIACEYGGMQCLTVPSTVDRTAHRWADELMQRVTSEKEQIARACPV
;
A
#
# COMPACT_ATOMS: atom_id res chain seq x y z
N MET A 1 0.86 -5.78 30.72
CA MET A 1 2.09 -6.29 30.08
C MET A 1 1.70 -6.89 28.74
N PHE A 2 1.51 -6.06 27.70
CA PHE A 2 1.14 -6.53 26.37
C PHE A 2 2.43 -6.87 25.61
N LEU A 3 2.81 -8.14 25.57
CA LEU A 3 3.66 -8.63 24.48
C LEU A 3 2.88 -8.41 23.19
N CYS A 4 3.35 -7.47 22.37
CA CYS A 4 2.86 -7.29 21.01
C CYS A 4 3.23 -8.56 20.22
N MET A 5 2.33 -9.55 20.20
CA MET A 5 2.51 -10.76 19.40
C MET A 5 2.65 -10.33 17.94
N CYS A 6 3.78 -10.68 17.32
CA CYS A 6 4.02 -10.45 15.90
C CYS A 6 3.06 -11.34 15.09
N SER A 7 1.86 -10.84 14.75
CA SER A 7 0.96 -11.56 13.85
C SER A 7 1.62 -11.73 12.48
N LEU A 8 1.58 -12.95 11.93
CA LEU A 8 2.17 -13.31 10.63
C LEU A 8 3.69 -13.02 10.50
N GLY A 9 4.40 -12.94 11.63
CA GLY A 9 5.84 -12.66 11.69
C GLY A 9 6.25 -11.23 11.33
N SER A 10 5.29 -10.32 11.10
CA SER A 10 5.55 -8.92 10.71
C SER A 10 5.26 -7.96 11.87
N CYS A 11 6.31 -7.32 12.38
CA CYS A 11 6.22 -6.17 13.30
C CYS A 11 7.55 -5.42 13.23
N PHE A 12 7.57 -4.13 13.58
CA PHE A 12 8.82 -3.40 13.69
C PHE A 12 9.65 -3.96 14.84
N ARG A 13 10.86 -4.41 14.52
CA ARG A 13 11.85 -4.90 15.47
C ARG A 13 12.98 -3.90 15.55
N ALA A 14 13.25 -3.40 16.76
CA ALA A 14 14.36 -2.50 17.00
C ALA A 14 15.68 -3.23 16.81
N GLN A 15 16.62 -2.61 16.11
CA GLN A 15 18.03 -2.97 16.23
C GLN A 15 18.68 -2.09 17.29
N ARG A 16 19.17 -2.73 18.34
CA ARG A 16 19.85 -2.05 19.46
C ARG A 16 21.30 -1.70 19.08
N MET A 17 21.91 -0.80 19.86
CA MET A 17 23.34 -0.44 19.76
C MET A 17 23.74 0.28 18.45
N LEU A 18 22.80 1.05 17.90
CA LEU A 18 23.05 2.02 16.85
C LEU A 18 22.90 3.42 17.47
N ARG A 19 23.59 4.42 16.91
CA ARG A 19 23.52 5.80 17.38
C ARG A 19 22.12 6.38 17.16
N PHE A 20 21.44 5.93 16.11
CA PHE A 20 20.09 6.34 15.77
C PHE A 20 19.11 5.18 15.84
N ARG A 21 17.82 5.52 15.98
CA ARG A 21 16.74 4.53 15.90
C ARG A 21 16.81 3.80 14.56
N PHE A 22 16.78 2.48 14.61
CA PHE A 22 16.82 1.61 13.44
C PHE A 22 15.82 0.48 13.68
N TYR A 23 14.80 0.42 12.85
CA TYR A 23 13.77 -0.61 12.93
C TYR A 23 13.71 -1.38 11.64
N VAL A 24 13.56 -2.69 11.72
CA VAL A 24 13.35 -3.57 10.56
C VAL A 24 11.95 -4.19 10.65
N TYR A 25 11.31 -4.44 9.51
CA TYR A 25 9.90 -4.86 9.48
C TYR A 25 9.69 -6.20 8.76
N SER A 26 10.24 -6.33 7.55
CA SER A 26 10.03 -7.48 6.67
C SER A 26 11.22 -7.66 5.71
N ALA A 27 11.42 -8.89 5.24
CA ALA A 27 12.51 -9.26 4.35
C ALA A 27 11.98 -10.04 3.15
N TYR A 28 12.50 -9.73 1.97
CA TYR A 28 12.04 -10.24 0.69
C TYR A 28 13.22 -10.60 -0.21
N THR A 29 13.09 -11.67 -0.97
CA THR A 29 14.05 -12.04 -2.00
C THR A 29 14.02 -11.01 -3.13
N GLU A 30 15.19 -10.55 -3.61
CA GLU A 30 15.29 -9.63 -4.75
C GLU A 30 16.07 -10.29 -5.90
N ARG A 31 15.39 -10.42 -7.05
CA ARG A 31 15.91 -11.06 -8.26
C ARG A 31 16.09 -10.11 -9.43
N ARG A 32 15.43 -8.94 -9.39
CA ARG A 32 15.16 -8.12 -10.58
C ARG A 32 16.15 -6.99 -10.75
N THR A 33 16.64 -6.43 -9.65
CA THR A 33 17.52 -5.24 -9.68
C THR A 33 18.94 -5.53 -9.20
N VAL A 34 19.07 -6.31 -8.13
CA VAL A 34 20.34 -6.72 -7.56
C VAL A 34 20.14 -8.04 -6.82
N ALA A 35 21.07 -8.99 -6.95
CA ALA A 35 21.03 -10.22 -6.18
C ALA A 35 21.23 -9.91 -4.68
N ALA A 36 20.12 -9.87 -3.94
CA ALA A 36 20.10 -9.47 -2.55
C ALA A 36 18.87 -10.02 -1.81
N VAL A 37 18.92 -9.98 -0.49
CA VAL A 37 17.72 -9.93 0.34
C VAL A 37 17.41 -8.48 0.67
N ARG A 38 16.22 -8.01 0.32
CA ARG A 38 15.74 -6.65 0.56
C ARG A 38 14.91 -6.61 1.83
N VAL A 39 15.35 -5.79 2.78
CA VAL A 39 14.63 -5.57 4.03
C VAL A 39 13.96 -4.20 4.03
N ILE A 40 12.69 -4.16 4.40
CA ILE A 40 11.97 -2.92 4.70
C ILE A 40 12.34 -2.48 6.12
N ALA A 41 12.85 -1.27 6.24
CA ALA A 41 13.33 -0.71 7.49
C ALA A 41 12.97 0.77 7.64
N ALA A 42 13.14 1.32 8.84
CA ALA A 42 13.04 2.75 9.11
C ALA A 42 14.25 3.18 9.95
N THR A 43 15.04 4.13 9.44
CA THR A 43 16.19 4.68 10.15
C THR A 43 16.49 6.11 9.71
N LYS A 44 17.59 6.69 10.21
CA LYS A 44 17.98 8.07 9.93
C LYS A 44 18.15 8.28 8.42
N THR A 45 17.59 9.36 7.90
CA THR A 45 17.56 9.63 6.45
C THR A 45 18.95 9.86 5.87
N ARG A 46 19.82 10.59 6.59
CA ARG A 46 21.19 10.89 6.17
C ARG A 46 22.18 10.43 7.23
N GLY A 47 23.24 9.74 6.80
CA GLY A 47 24.25 9.20 7.70
C GLY A 47 23.68 8.14 8.64
N ALA A 48 22.87 7.22 8.08
CA ALA A 48 22.43 6.02 8.81
C ALA A 48 23.65 5.22 9.28
N ASP A 49 23.52 4.56 10.43
CA ASP A 49 24.60 3.74 10.95
C ASP A 49 24.87 2.53 10.03
N PRO A 50 26.13 2.15 9.83
CA PRO A 50 26.48 1.01 9.00
C PRO A 50 26.03 -0.28 9.68
N VAL A 51 25.44 -1.18 8.87
CA VAL A 51 24.94 -2.47 9.32
C VAL A 51 25.49 -3.60 8.45
N ILE A 52 25.42 -4.83 8.97
CA ILE A 52 25.66 -6.08 8.25
C ILE A 52 24.44 -6.98 8.39
N CYS A 53 24.34 -7.99 7.53
CA CYS A 53 23.28 -8.97 7.58
C CYS A 53 23.82 -10.33 8.00
N ARG A 54 23.21 -10.96 9.01
CA ARG A 54 23.45 -12.36 9.34
C ARG A 54 22.28 -13.20 8.85
N LEU A 55 22.55 -14.10 7.92
CA LEU A 55 21.58 -14.95 7.25
C LEU A 55 21.80 -16.41 7.67
N TRP A 56 20.74 -17.09 8.07
CA TRP A 56 20.70 -18.52 8.35
C TRP A 56 19.83 -19.19 7.30
N LEU A 57 20.48 -19.91 6.37
CA LEU A 57 19.81 -20.59 5.28
C LEU A 57 19.06 -21.83 5.78
N PRO A 58 18.04 -22.31 5.05
CA PRO A 58 17.31 -23.53 5.40
C PRO A 58 18.19 -24.79 5.46
N ASP A 59 19.34 -24.78 4.78
CA ASP A 59 20.34 -25.86 4.77
C ASP A 59 21.40 -25.76 5.90
N ASN A 60 21.10 -24.98 6.95
CA ASN A 60 21.94 -24.72 8.12
C ASN A 60 23.24 -23.93 7.85
N ARG A 61 23.49 -23.44 6.63
CA ARG A 61 24.61 -22.53 6.39
C ARG A 61 24.32 -21.16 7.00
N THR A 62 25.34 -20.58 7.65
CA THR A 62 25.27 -19.22 8.19
C THR A 62 26.20 -18.30 7.41
N LEU A 63 25.69 -17.15 6.97
CA LEU A 63 26.41 -16.18 6.17
C LEU A 63 26.37 -14.80 6.82
N THR A 64 27.48 -14.08 6.70
CA THR A 64 27.54 -12.65 7.05
C THR A 64 27.74 -11.85 5.78
N LEU A 65 26.74 -11.07 5.41
CA LEU A 65 26.68 -10.32 4.15
C LEU A 65 26.87 -8.84 4.38
N LYS A 66 27.51 -8.17 3.42
CA LYS A 66 27.57 -6.71 3.35
C LYS A 66 26.15 -6.16 3.15
N ALA A 67 25.80 -5.12 3.88
CA ALA A 67 24.51 -4.45 3.72
C ALA A 67 24.68 -3.05 3.11
N ARG A 68 23.74 -2.66 2.25
CA ARG A 68 23.60 -1.28 1.76
C ARG A 68 22.28 -0.69 2.23
N VAL A 69 22.34 0.39 3.01
CA VAL A 69 21.17 1.14 3.45
C VAL A 69 20.84 2.21 2.41
N LYS A 70 19.68 2.10 1.76
CA LYS A 70 19.18 3.04 0.75
C LYS A 70 17.87 3.69 1.25
N PRO A 71 17.86 4.98 1.58
CA PRO A 71 16.62 5.69 1.90
C PRO A 71 15.63 5.67 0.73
N ILE A 72 14.34 5.54 1.04
CA ILE A 72 13.26 5.77 0.07
C ILE A 72 13.27 7.26 -0.33
N ARG A 73 13.06 7.53 -1.61
CA ARG A 73 13.21 8.87 -2.21
C ARG A 73 12.20 9.86 -1.64
N GLU A 74 10.97 9.43 -1.41
CA GLU A 74 9.92 10.26 -0.80
C GLU A 74 10.08 10.35 0.72
N ASN A 75 11.11 11.05 1.18
CA ASN A 75 11.43 11.18 2.62
C ASN A 75 11.23 12.60 3.17
N TRP A 76 11.00 13.59 2.31
CA TRP A 76 10.78 14.99 2.70
C TRP A 76 11.94 15.61 3.52
N ASN A 77 13.15 15.06 3.40
CA ASN A 77 14.32 15.41 4.23
C ASN A 77 14.05 15.36 5.75
N LEU A 78 13.06 14.59 6.20
CA LEU A 78 12.79 14.39 7.62
C LEU A 78 13.93 13.63 8.29
N LYS A 79 14.02 13.72 9.63
CA LYS A 79 15.10 13.11 10.42
C LYS A 79 15.21 11.60 10.17
N TYR A 80 14.08 10.90 10.10
CA TYR A 80 13.99 9.48 9.78
C TYR A 80 13.16 9.26 8.53
N SER A 81 13.44 8.17 7.84
CA SER A 81 12.71 7.75 6.65
C SER A 81 12.60 6.24 6.59
N ALA A 82 11.66 5.79 5.75
CA ALA A 82 11.66 4.42 5.30
C ALA A 82 12.91 4.17 4.43
N THR A 83 13.50 2.99 4.58
CA THR A 83 14.76 2.61 3.93
C THR A 83 14.71 1.16 3.48
N TYR A 84 15.43 0.84 2.41
CA TYR A 84 15.83 -0.51 2.09
C TYR A 84 17.16 -0.84 2.74
N VAL A 85 17.25 -1.95 3.45
CA VAL A 85 18.54 -2.59 3.77
C VAL A 85 18.73 -3.73 2.78
N LEU A 86 19.70 -3.59 1.88
CA LEU A 86 20.00 -4.60 0.87
C LEU A 86 21.15 -5.46 1.36
N CYS A 87 20.85 -6.69 1.78
CA CYS A 87 21.84 -7.71 2.12
C CYS A 87 22.37 -8.32 0.83
N LEU A 88 23.57 -7.88 0.41
CA LEU A 88 24.11 -8.21 -0.91
C LEU A 88 24.57 -9.66 -0.95
N LEU A 89 24.09 -10.43 -1.93
CA LEU A 89 24.48 -11.82 -2.14
C LEU A 89 25.69 -11.97 -3.06
N ARG A 90 26.19 -10.85 -3.60
CA ARG A 90 27.39 -10.84 -4.45
C ARG A 90 28.54 -11.51 -3.70
N ASP A 91 29.27 -12.37 -4.40
CA ASP A 91 30.44 -13.09 -3.90
C ASP A 91 30.14 -14.08 -2.75
N SER A 92 28.87 -14.36 -2.44
CA SER A 92 28.48 -15.32 -1.41
C SER A 92 28.33 -16.77 -1.92
N GLY A 93 28.27 -16.96 -3.24
CA GLY A 93 27.96 -18.24 -3.86
C GLY A 93 26.49 -18.67 -3.73
N ILE A 94 25.62 -17.83 -3.14
CA ILE A 94 24.20 -18.10 -2.93
C ILE A 94 23.37 -17.40 -3.99
N LYS A 95 22.42 -18.13 -4.58
CA LYS A 95 21.45 -17.53 -5.50
C LYS A 95 20.28 -16.94 -4.69
N PRO A 96 19.62 -15.85 -5.16
CA PRO A 96 18.52 -15.25 -4.42
C PRO A 96 17.43 -16.23 -3.99
N GLN A 97 17.04 -17.17 -4.86
CA GLN A 97 16.02 -18.18 -4.55
C GLN A 97 16.37 -19.09 -3.38
N ASP A 98 17.66 -19.33 -3.13
CA ASP A 98 18.10 -20.18 -2.02
C ASP A 98 17.90 -19.48 -0.66
N THR A 99 17.62 -18.17 -0.67
CA THR A 99 17.33 -17.39 0.54
C THR A 99 15.87 -17.48 0.97
N VAL A 100 14.97 -18.05 0.17
CA VAL A 100 13.56 -18.17 0.53
C VAL A 100 13.40 -19.05 1.77
N GLY A 101 12.67 -18.55 2.77
CA GLY A 101 12.49 -19.23 4.06
C GLY A 101 13.67 -19.08 5.02
N ALA A 102 14.78 -18.48 4.60
CA ALA A 102 15.92 -18.20 5.47
C ALA A 102 15.52 -17.26 6.62
N SER A 103 16.22 -17.37 7.73
CA SER A 103 16.15 -16.39 8.82
C SER A 103 17.21 -15.31 8.62
N LEU A 104 16.87 -14.06 8.92
CA LEU A 104 17.73 -12.89 8.72
C LEU A 104 17.72 -11.98 9.94
N SER A 105 18.90 -11.52 10.35
CA SER A 105 19.08 -10.44 11.33
C SER A 105 19.95 -9.34 10.75
N ILE A 106 19.59 -8.09 11.04
CA ILE A 106 20.43 -6.91 10.79
C ILE A 106 21.21 -6.59 12.06
N LEU A 107 22.53 -6.45 11.93
CA LEU A 107 23.45 -6.21 13.05
C LEU A 107 24.25 -4.92 12.82
N SER A 108 24.72 -4.28 13.89
CA SER A 108 25.67 -3.17 13.77
C SER A 108 27.00 -3.66 13.23
N SER A 109 27.57 -2.97 12.23
CA SER A 109 28.90 -3.30 11.72
C SER A 109 30.01 -3.14 12.77
N THR A 110 29.80 -2.31 13.79
CA THR A 110 30.77 -2.08 14.87
C THR A 110 30.71 -3.14 15.98
N ALA A 111 29.68 -4.00 15.99
CA ALA A 111 29.49 -5.02 17.01
C ALA A 111 28.92 -6.32 16.42
N PRO A 112 29.61 -6.96 15.45
CA PRO A 112 29.09 -8.09 14.69
C PRO A 112 28.87 -9.36 15.51
N ASN A 113 29.59 -9.52 16.63
CA ASN A 113 29.56 -10.75 17.44
C ASN A 113 28.44 -10.76 18.50
N ARG A 114 27.65 -9.69 18.60
CA ARG A 114 26.55 -9.63 19.57
C ARG A 114 25.35 -10.49 19.14
N PRO A 115 24.56 -10.99 20.12
CA PRO A 115 23.36 -11.75 19.82
C PRO A 115 22.35 -10.91 19.02
N PRO A 116 21.68 -11.51 18.02
CA PRO A 116 20.70 -10.81 17.20
C PRO A 116 19.48 -10.38 18.04
N THR A 117 19.00 -9.16 17.82
CA THR A 117 17.80 -8.63 18.52
C THR A 117 16.58 -8.51 17.61
N ASN A 118 16.77 -8.75 16.31
CA ASN A 118 15.73 -8.80 15.30
C ASN A 118 15.90 -10.07 14.48
N LEU A 119 14.81 -10.75 14.19
CA LEU A 119 14.79 -11.96 13.36
C LEU A 119 13.62 -11.84 12.40
N LEU A 120 13.92 -11.93 11.11
CA LEU A 120 12.95 -11.85 10.02
C LEU A 120 13.04 -13.13 9.18
N THR A 121 11.90 -13.59 8.68
CA THR A 121 11.86 -14.64 7.65
C THR A 121 11.93 -13.99 6.28
N VAL A 122 12.81 -14.48 5.42
CA VAL A 122 12.94 -14.03 4.04
C VAL A 122 11.81 -14.63 3.21
N ARG A 123 10.97 -13.76 2.65
CA ARG A 123 9.81 -14.15 1.84
C ARG A 123 10.14 -14.21 0.37
N ASP A 124 9.43 -15.07 -0.33
CA ASP A 124 9.50 -15.12 -1.78
C ASP A 124 8.71 -13.98 -2.42
N THR A 125 9.22 -13.51 -3.55
CA THR A 125 8.65 -12.50 -4.44
C THR A 125 8.36 -13.05 -5.83
N GLU A 126 8.62 -14.35 -6.05
CA GLU A 126 8.28 -15.02 -7.30
C GLU A 126 6.75 -15.04 -7.50
N PRO A 127 6.23 -14.54 -8.63
CA PRO A 127 4.81 -14.62 -8.96
C PRO A 127 4.31 -16.07 -9.01
N LYS A 128 3.20 -16.36 -8.34
CA LYS A 128 2.48 -17.63 -8.52
C LYS A 128 1.74 -17.62 -9.87
N THR A 129 1.44 -18.80 -10.40
CA THR A 129 0.60 -18.96 -11.59
C THR A 129 -0.85 -18.60 -11.30
N GLY A 130 -1.58 -18.07 -12.29
CA GLY A 130 -3.01 -17.81 -12.19
C GLY A 130 -3.38 -16.54 -11.40
N ILE A 131 -2.43 -15.63 -11.20
CA ILE A 131 -2.67 -14.36 -10.49
C ILE A 131 -2.94 -13.19 -11.44
N GLU A 132 -2.86 -13.40 -12.76
CA GLU A 132 -2.83 -12.34 -13.77
C GLU A 132 -4.06 -11.41 -13.72
N GLU A 133 -5.20 -11.96 -13.28
CA GLU A 133 -6.47 -11.24 -13.18
C GLU A 133 -6.78 -10.74 -11.76
N THR A 134 -5.92 -11.02 -10.77
CA THR A 134 -6.15 -10.57 -9.39
C THR A 134 -5.76 -9.10 -9.23
N LEU A 135 -6.57 -8.37 -8.48
CA LEU A 135 -6.34 -6.97 -8.16
C LEU A 135 -6.32 -6.80 -6.65
N HIS A 136 -5.15 -6.47 -6.10
CA HIS A 136 -4.97 -6.22 -4.69
C HIS A 136 -4.87 -4.71 -4.42
N VAL A 137 -5.20 -4.29 -3.21
CA VAL A 137 -5.11 -2.88 -2.78
C VAL A 137 -4.13 -2.72 -1.61
N CYS A 138 -3.25 -1.73 -1.71
CA CYS A 138 -2.43 -1.22 -0.60
C CYS A 138 -3.02 0.08 -0.07
N VAL A 139 -3.20 0.14 1.25
CA VAL A 139 -3.67 1.34 1.93
C VAL A 139 -2.58 1.84 2.89
N LYS A 140 -2.49 3.15 3.07
CA LYS A 140 -1.60 3.74 4.10
C LYS A 140 -2.02 3.30 5.51
N PRO A 141 -1.13 3.39 6.51
CA PRO A 141 -1.46 3.05 7.89
C PRO A 141 -2.66 3.84 8.44
N PHE A 142 -3.55 3.12 9.12
CA PHE A 142 -4.62 3.73 9.91
C PHE A 142 -4.04 4.34 11.18
N HIS A 143 -4.39 5.58 11.47
CA HIS A 143 -3.82 6.37 12.56
C HIS A 143 -4.90 7.25 13.23
N PHE A 144 -4.62 7.81 14.40
CA PHE A 144 -5.53 8.71 15.15
C PHE A 144 -6.91 8.11 15.46
N SER A 145 -6.96 6.87 15.93
CA SER A 145 -8.21 6.13 16.22
C SER A 145 -9.23 6.24 15.09
N TYR A 146 -8.82 5.86 13.87
CA TYR A 146 -9.71 5.94 12.71
C TYR A 146 -11.04 5.22 13.00
N SER A 147 -12.15 5.93 12.78
CA SER A 147 -13.49 5.57 13.27
C SER A 147 -14.62 5.81 12.24
N ARG A 148 -14.36 5.59 10.94
CA ARG A 148 -15.36 5.74 9.87
C ARG A 148 -15.80 4.36 9.33
N ASP A 149 -16.32 3.52 10.20
CA ASP A 149 -16.76 2.15 9.90
C ASP A 149 -17.83 2.08 8.80
N GLU A 150 -18.91 2.89 8.88
CA GLU A 150 -19.96 2.86 7.84
C GLU A 150 -19.45 3.15 6.43
N TRP A 151 -18.62 4.19 6.31
CA TRP A 151 -17.98 4.54 5.04
C TRP A 151 -17.01 3.44 4.59
N LEU A 152 -16.32 2.80 5.53
CA LEU A 152 -15.36 1.75 5.20
C LEU A 152 -16.06 0.52 4.63
N VAL A 153 -17.27 0.16 5.10
CA VAL A 153 -18.10 -0.89 4.48
C VAL A 153 -18.41 -0.55 3.02
N GLU A 154 -18.92 0.66 2.75
CA GLU A 154 -19.23 1.11 1.39
C GLU A 154 -17.97 1.08 0.50
N TRP A 155 -16.84 1.54 1.02
CA TRP A 155 -15.58 1.55 0.30
C TRP A 155 -15.07 0.15 -0.04
N PHE A 156 -15.15 -0.81 0.89
CA PHE A 156 -14.77 -2.21 0.63
C PHE A 156 -15.64 -2.81 -0.47
N GLU A 157 -16.97 -2.73 -0.31
CA GLU A 157 -17.89 -3.37 -1.25
C GLU A 157 -17.82 -2.74 -2.64
N LEU A 158 -17.62 -1.43 -2.75
CA LEU A 158 -17.40 -0.78 -4.04
C LEU A 158 -16.07 -1.21 -4.69
N ASN A 159 -14.99 -1.31 -3.93
CA ASN A 159 -13.73 -1.81 -4.48
C ASN A 159 -13.84 -3.27 -4.93
N ARG A 160 -14.60 -4.11 -4.21
CA ARG A 160 -14.88 -5.49 -4.63
C ARG A 160 -15.68 -5.53 -5.93
N LEU A 161 -16.70 -4.68 -6.08
CA LEU A 161 -17.42 -4.51 -7.36
C LEU A 161 -16.52 -4.08 -8.51
N LEU A 162 -15.46 -3.34 -8.21
CA LEU A 162 -14.45 -2.91 -9.17
C LEU A 162 -13.40 -3.99 -9.47
N GLY A 163 -13.53 -5.18 -8.89
CA GLY A 163 -12.68 -6.34 -9.15
C GLY A 163 -11.56 -6.54 -8.15
N VAL A 164 -11.53 -5.79 -7.03
CA VAL A 164 -10.53 -6.01 -5.98
C VAL A 164 -10.81 -7.32 -5.24
N SER A 165 -9.78 -8.17 -5.17
CA SER A 165 -9.84 -9.49 -4.53
C SER A 165 -9.17 -9.54 -3.15
N HIS A 166 -8.28 -8.59 -2.83
CA HIS A 166 -7.59 -8.59 -1.54
C HIS A 166 -7.09 -7.20 -1.12
N PHE A 167 -7.00 -6.94 0.18
CA PHE A 167 -6.59 -5.66 0.76
C PHE A 167 -5.45 -5.85 1.77
N TYR A 168 -4.40 -5.07 1.65
CA TYR A 168 -3.34 -4.96 2.64
C TYR A 168 -3.51 -3.68 3.45
N MET A 169 -3.66 -3.85 4.76
CA MET A 169 -3.94 -2.77 5.69
C MET A 169 -3.00 -2.82 6.88
N TYR A 170 -2.72 -1.65 7.45
CA TYR A 170 -1.72 -1.48 8.51
C TYR A 170 -2.35 -0.79 9.71
N ASN A 171 -2.40 -1.51 10.83
CA ASN A 171 -3.00 -1.03 12.08
C ASN A 171 -1.96 -0.30 12.93
N GLU A 172 -1.91 1.03 12.83
CA GLU A 172 -1.29 1.86 13.87
C GLU A 172 -2.34 2.16 14.95
N SER A 173 -3.44 2.82 14.61
CA SER A 173 -4.48 3.17 15.59
C SER A 173 -5.87 3.19 14.94
N LEU A 174 -6.74 2.33 15.47
CA LEU A 174 -8.12 2.11 15.05
C LEU A 174 -9.06 2.28 16.25
N SER A 175 -10.31 2.68 15.98
CA SER A 175 -11.38 2.49 16.96
C SER A 175 -11.70 1.00 17.16
N VAL A 176 -12.40 0.67 18.24
CA VAL A 176 -12.84 -0.71 18.51
C VAL A 176 -13.75 -1.23 17.39
N GLN A 177 -14.66 -0.40 16.91
CA GLN A 177 -15.62 -0.73 15.85
C GLN A 177 -14.89 -1.04 14.53
N VAL A 178 -13.93 -0.21 14.12
CA VAL A 178 -13.17 -0.46 12.89
C VAL A 178 -12.23 -1.65 13.06
N ALA A 179 -11.65 -1.86 14.24
CA ALA A 179 -10.82 -3.05 14.50
C ALA A 179 -11.63 -4.34 14.33
N CYS A 180 -12.87 -4.39 14.85
CA CYS A 180 -13.75 -5.54 14.66
C CYS A 180 -14.18 -5.70 13.18
N LEU A 181 -14.54 -4.61 12.51
CA LEU A 181 -14.88 -4.61 11.09
C LEU A 181 -13.76 -5.19 10.21
N LEU A 182 -12.52 -4.76 10.43
CA LEU A 182 -11.37 -5.28 9.69
C LEU A 182 -11.08 -6.74 10.03
N ASP A 183 -11.35 -7.17 11.27
CA ASP A 183 -11.22 -8.58 11.65
C ASP A 183 -12.26 -9.45 10.94
N HIS A 184 -13.50 -8.98 10.81
CA HIS A 184 -14.56 -9.63 10.05
C HIS A 184 -14.15 -9.86 8.58
N TYR A 185 -13.68 -8.82 7.87
CA TYR A 185 -13.17 -8.99 6.50
C TYR A 185 -11.88 -9.84 6.43
N ARG A 186 -11.05 -9.84 7.48
CA ARG A 186 -9.87 -10.71 7.58
C ARG A 186 -10.28 -12.17 7.67
N GLN A 187 -11.31 -12.50 8.45
CA GLN A 187 -11.84 -13.87 8.57
C GLN A 187 -12.45 -14.37 7.26
N GLN A 188 -12.99 -13.48 6.41
CA GLN A 188 -13.42 -13.80 5.04
C GLN A 188 -12.27 -13.98 4.03
N GLY A 189 -11.01 -13.79 4.45
CA GLY A 189 -9.83 -13.88 3.57
C GLY A 189 -9.60 -12.66 2.68
N LEU A 190 -10.35 -11.57 2.87
CA LEU A 190 -10.27 -10.37 2.03
C LEU A 190 -9.19 -9.39 2.50
N VAL A 191 -8.86 -9.39 3.80
CA VAL A 191 -7.92 -8.42 4.40
C VAL A 191 -6.72 -9.12 5.02
N THR A 192 -5.52 -8.68 4.65
CA THR A 192 -4.30 -8.86 5.45
C THR A 192 -4.11 -7.63 6.34
N LEU A 193 -4.49 -7.73 7.61
CA LEU A 193 -4.29 -6.68 8.61
C LEU A 193 -2.96 -6.88 9.34
N LEU A 194 -2.06 -5.92 9.20
CA LEU A 194 -0.70 -5.99 9.72
C LEU A 194 -0.52 -5.05 10.92
N PRO A 195 0.12 -5.49 12.02
CA PRO A 195 0.43 -4.59 13.13
C PRO A 195 1.48 -3.57 12.67
N TRP A 196 1.25 -2.30 13.00
CA TRP A 196 2.05 -1.19 12.51
C TRP A 196 2.33 -0.18 13.61
N LYS A 197 3.26 -0.51 14.51
CA LYS A 197 3.71 0.40 15.57
C LYS A 197 5.17 0.78 15.35
N LEU A 198 5.39 1.99 14.85
CA LEU A 198 6.72 2.56 14.66
C LEU A 198 6.98 3.62 15.75
N PRO A 199 7.86 3.36 16.73
CA PRO A 199 8.17 4.32 17.79
C PRO A 199 9.13 5.42 17.31
N ILE A 200 8.67 6.19 16.32
CA ILE A 200 9.26 7.42 15.78
C ILE A 200 8.13 8.45 15.69
N VAL A 201 8.40 9.69 16.11
CA VAL A 201 7.36 10.73 16.18
C VAL A 201 6.86 11.07 14.77
N SER A 202 5.61 10.72 14.48
CA SER A 202 4.99 10.94 13.17
C SER A 202 4.86 12.43 12.83
N LYS A 203 4.85 12.74 11.53
CA LYS A 203 4.79 14.06 10.89
C LYS A 203 5.99 14.98 11.15
N VAL A 204 6.67 14.83 12.29
CA VAL A 204 7.84 15.62 12.68
C VAL A 204 9.15 14.88 12.35
N GLU A 205 9.27 13.64 12.81
CA GLU A 205 10.47 12.84 12.62
C GLU A 205 10.37 11.89 11.43
N ILE A 206 9.16 11.41 11.09
CA ILE A 206 8.86 10.58 9.93
C ILE A 206 7.45 10.86 9.38
N ARG A 207 7.24 10.78 8.07
CA ARG A 207 5.94 11.10 7.44
C ARG A 207 4.91 10.00 7.68
N THR A 208 3.71 10.38 8.17
CA THR A 208 2.49 9.55 8.27
C THR A 208 2.77 8.15 8.80
N GLU A 209 3.26 8.05 10.04
CA GLU A 209 3.46 6.76 10.72
C GLU A 209 4.39 5.82 9.93
N GLY A 210 5.25 6.36 9.05
CA GLY A 210 6.11 5.57 8.17
C GLY A 210 5.39 4.99 6.94
N GLN A 211 4.38 5.68 6.38
CA GLN A 211 3.58 5.22 5.24
C GLN A 211 4.40 4.65 4.07
N PHE A 212 5.60 5.19 3.80
CA PHE A 212 6.44 4.72 2.70
C PHE A 212 7.07 3.36 3.00
N ALA A 213 7.31 3.01 4.26
CA ALA A 213 7.67 1.65 4.64
C ALA A 213 6.47 0.71 4.45
N ALA A 214 5.25 1.15 4.75
CA ALA A 214 4.03 0.36 4.56
C ALA A 214 3.74 0.09 3.07
N PHE A 215 3.78 1.12 2.23
CA PHE A 215 3.59 0.95 0.78
C PHE A 215 4.61 0.00 0.18
N ASN A 216 5.89 0.13 0.55
CA ASN A 216 6.91 -0.76 0.02
C ASN A 216 6.82 -2.16 0.65
N ASP A 217 6.46 -2.34 1.93
CA ASP A 217 6.11 -3.67 2.44
C ASP A 217 4.97 -4.32 1.64
N CYS A 218 3.90 -3.58 1.37
CA CYS A 218 2.75 -4.05 0.61
C CYS A 218 3.13 -4.44 -0.83
N LEU A 219 3.98 -3.63 -1.47
CA LEU A 219 4.53 -3.94 -2.80
C LEU A 219 5.17 -5.32 -2.80
N TYR A 220 6.19 -5.54 -1.97
CA TYR A 220 6.95 -6.80 -1.98
C TYR A 220 6.13 -7.99 -1.47
N ARG A 221 5.22 -7.77 -0.51
CA ARG A 221 4.30 -8.80 0.01
C ARG A 221 3.31 -9.29 -1.04
N SER A 222 2.85 -8.40 -1.91
CA SER A 222 1.85 -8.73 -2.94
C SER A 222 2.46 -9.38 -4.18
N MET A 223 3.77 -9.28 -4.42
CA MET A 223 4.43 -9.75 -5.65
C MET A 223 4.10 -11.18 -6.05
N SER A 224 3.97 -12.08 -5.07
CA SER A 224 3.71 -13.49 -5.34
C SER A 224 2.23 -13.82 -5.58
N SER A 225 1.30 -12.91 -5.32
CA SER A 225 -0.15 -13.20 -5.29
C SER A 225 -1.04 -12.22 -6.06
N ALA A 226 -0.50 -11.06 -6.43
CA ALA A 226 -1.24 -10.01 -7.12
C ALA A 226 -0.76 -9.85 -8.57
N GLY A 227 -1.66 -10.01 -9.55
CA GLY A 227 -1.41 -9.60 -10.93
C GLY A 227 -1.33 -8.08 -11.06
N TRP A 228 -2.18 -7.40 -10.29
CA TRP A 228 -2.25 -5.95 -10.19
C TRP A 228 -2.31 -5.49 -8.74
N LEU A 229 -1.64 -4.38 -8.46
CA LEU A 229 -1.64 -3.72 -7.17
C LEU A 229 -2.04 -2.27 -7.33
N LEU A 230 -3.10 -1.90 -6.63
CA LEU A 230 -3.61 -0.55 -6.55
C LEU A 230 -3.16 0.11 -5.24
N VAL A 231 -2.68 1.35 -5.32
CA VAL A 231 -2.27 2.13 -4.15
C VAL A 231 -3.22 3.31 -4.01
N ILE A 232 -4.12 3.26 -3.03
CA ILE A 232 -5.17 4.26 -2.77
C ILE A 232 -5.39 4.43 -1.26
N ASP A 233 -5.97 5.56 -0.88
CA ASP A 233 -6.43 5.79 0.49
C ASP A 233 -7.90 5.34 0.66
N VAL A 234 -8.37 5.17 1.90
CA VAL A 234 -9.77 4.76 2.18
C VAL A 234 -10.81 5.83 1.82
N ASP A 235 -10.40 7.06 1.54
CA ASP A 235 -11.27 8.14 1.05
C ASP A 235 -11.21 8.29 -0.49
N GLU A 236 -10.60 7.32 -1.18
CA GLU A 236 -10.30 7.36 -2.59
C GLU A 236 -10.86 6.13 -3.31
N VAL A 237 -11.50 6.32 -4.47
CA VAL A 237 -12.01 5.24 -5.33
C VAL A 237 -11.69 5.58 -6.78
N ILE A 238 -11.15 4.63 -7.55
CA ILE A 238 -10.91 4.85 -8.98
C ILE A 238 -12.07 4.23 -9.76
N LEU A 239 -12.79 5.07 -10.51
CA LEU A 239 -13.93 4.62 -11.29
C LEU A 239 -13.60 4.57 -12.79
N PRO A 240 -13.69 3.39 -13.43
CA PRO A 240 -13.67 3.30 -14.88
C PRO A 240 -14.95 3.93 -15.45
N ARG A 241 -14.84 4.57 -16.62
CA ARG A 241 -15.98 5.20 -17.30
C ARG A 241 -16.57 4.33 -18.41
N ARG A 242 -15.78 3.42 -18.98
CA ARG A 242 -16.22 2.51 -20.05
C ARG A 242 -16.40 1.10 -19.49
N GLU A 243 -15.33 0.51 -18.98
CA GLU A 243 -15.34 -0.83 -18.39
C GLU A 243 -16.11 -0.86 -17.06
N ARG A 244 -16.55 -2.06 -16.64
CA ARG A 244 -17.28 -2.28 -15.38
C ARG A 244 -16.36 -2.55 -14.18
N THR A 245 -15.12 -2.99 -14.42
CA THR A 245 -14.12 -3.29 -13.38
C THR A 245 -12.77 -2.64 -13.72
N LEU A 246 -11.95 -2.42 -12.70
CA LEU A 246 -10.58 -1.90 -12.87
C LEU A 246 -9.68 -2.92 -13.55
N THR A 247 -9.81 -4.20 -13.23
CA THR A 247 -9.03 -5.26 -13.91
C THR A 247 -9.30 -5.26 -15.42
N ALA A 248 -10.58 -5.18 -15.83
CA ALA A 248 -10.94 -5.10 -17.24
C ALA A 248 -10.35 -3.86 -17.92
N LEU A 249 -10.39 -2.69 -17.26
CA LEU A 249 -9.73 -1.47 -17.75
C LEU A 249 -8.22 -1.68 -17.93
N LEU A 250 -7.53 -2.22 -16.93
CA LEU A 250 -6.07 -2.41 -16.96
C LEU A 250 -5.64 -3.39 -18.06
N MET A 251 -6.38 -4.48 -18.23
CA MET A 251 -6.17 -5.44 -19.31
C MET A 251 -6.41 -4.80 -20.69
N ALA A 252 -7.55 -4.11 -20.87
CA ALA A 252 -7.87 -3.44 -22.12
C ALA A 252 -6.82 -2.37 -22.49
N MET A 253 -6.34 -1.62 -21.49
CA MET A 253 -5.29 -0.62 -21.68
C MET A 253 -3.96 -1.24 -22.10
N ARG A 254 -3.57 -2.39 -21.53
CA ARG A 254 -2.35 -3.12 -21.95
C ARG A 254 -2.49 -3.74 -23.33
N ALA A 255 -3.65 -4.32 -23.64
CA ALA A 255 -3.92 -5.00 -24.92
C ALA A 255 -3.86 -4.04 -26.13
N ALA A 256 -4.03 -2.73 -25.90
CA ALA A 256 -3.91 -1.71 -26.94
C ALA A 256 -2.47 -1.48 -27.45
N TYR A 257 -1.45 -2.09 -26.85
CA TYR A 257 -0.04 -1.90 -27.23
C TYR A 257 0.45 -3.03 -28.14
N ASN A 258 1.08 -2.64 -29.26
CA ASN A 258 1.75 -3.55 -30.19
C ASN A 258 3.22 -3.09 -30.43
N PRO A 259 4.25 -3.92 -30.17
CA PRO A 259 4.16 -5.26 -29.56
C PRO A 259 3.75 -5.20 -28.07
N PRO A 260 3.17 -6.30 -27.53
CA PRO A 260 2.77 -6.38 -26.12
C PRO A 260 3.90 -6.09 -25.12
N SER A 261 5.16 -6.30 -25.52
CA SER A 261 6.34 -5.98 -24.71
C SER A 261 6.51 -4.49 -24.41
N LYS A 262 5.85 -3.59 -25.16
CA LYS A 262 5.82 -2.15 -24.89
C LYS A 262 4.69 -1.72 -23.95
N ALA A 263 3.82 -2.65 -23.53
CA ALA A 263 2.69 -2.32 -22.67
C ALA A 263 3.18 -1.83 -21.28
N PRO A 264 2.69 -0.68 -20.80
CA PRO A 264 3.13 -0.11 -19.53
C PRO A 264 2.71 -0.98 -18.36
N SER A 265 3.56 -1.00 -17.33
CA SER A 265 3.36 -1.80 -16.12
C SER A 265 2.70 -1.01 -14.99
N ALA A 266 2.55 0.31 -15.14
CA ALA A 266 1.84 1.15 -14.18
C ALA A 266 0.96 2.20 -14.89
N PHE A 267 -0.23 2.41 -14.31
CA PHE A 267 -1.27 3.30 -14.82
C PHE A 267 -1.63 4.31 -13.73
N LEU A 268 -1.45 5.60 -14.03
CA LEU A 268 -1.68 6.71 -13.10
C LEU A 268 -3.04 7.37 -13.37
N PHE A 269 -3.85 7.52 -12.34
CA PHE A 269 -5.18 8.10 -12.39
C PHE A 269 -5.17 9.51 -11.78
N ARG A 270 -5.69 10.49 -12.53
CA ARG A 270 -5.79 11.88 -12.06
C ARG A 270 -6.85 12.00 -10.97
N ASN A 271 -6.53 12.79 -9.95
CA ASN A 271 -7.40 13.05 -8.80
C ASN A 271 -8.46 14.10 -9.11
N ALA A 272 -9.69 13.86 -8.71
CA ALA A 272 -10.71 14.87 -8.56
C ALA A 272 -11.30 14.84 -7.14
N PHE A 273 -11.40 16.02 -6.52
CA PHE A 273 -12.00 16.16 -5.20
C PHE A 273 -13.52 16.19 -5.27
N PHE A 274 -14.14 15.36 -4.44
CA PHE A 274 -15.57 15.33 -4.13
C PHE A 274 -15.72 15.71 -2.65
N TYR A 275 -16.08 16.96 -2.35
CA TYR A 275 -16.21 17.37 -0.95
C TYR A 275 -17.56 16.95 -0.36
N LEU A 276 -17.50 16.28 0.79
CA LEU A 276 -18.70 15.82 1.51
C LEU A 276 -19.56 16.97 2.06
N ARG A 277 -19.02 18.20 2.07
CA ARG A 277 -19.74 19.42 2.48
C ARG A 277 -20.57 20.06 1.37
N TRP A 278 -20.40 19.65 0.11
CA TRP A 278 -21.35 20.06 -0.91
C TRP A 278 -22.68 19.33 -0.71
N GLU A 279 -23.76 19.94 -1.20
CA GLU A 279 -25.09 19.34 -1.21
C GLU A 279 -25.10 17.96 -1.86
N ASP A 280 -25.99 17.11 -1.37
CA ASP A 280 -26.27 15.82 -1.98
C ASP A 280 -26.92 16.01 -3.35
N ASP A 281 -26.62 15.10 -4.27
CA ASP A 281 -27.28 15.03 -5.57
C ASP A 281 -28.74 14.61 -5.38
N ALA A 282 -29.68 15.44 -5.82
CA ALA A 282 -31.10 15.16 -5.75
C ALA A 282 -31.50 13.94 -6.60
N GLU A 283 -30.67 13.57 -7.58
CA GLU A 283 -30.85 12.39 -8.44
C GLU A 283 -30.10 11.15 -7.93
N ALA A 284 -29.63 11.16 -6.67
CA ALA A 284 -28.96 10.00 -6.10
C ALA A 284 -29.93 8.79 -5.99
N PRO A 285 -29.64 7.66 -6.63
CA PRO A 285 -30.54 6.50 -6.65
C PRO A 285 -30.63 5.77 -5.31
N VAL A 286 -29.60 5.90 -4.45
CA VAL A 286 -29.48 5.22 -3.16
C VAL A 286 -28.79 6.14 -2.14
N PRO A 287 -29.02 5.97 -0.82
CA PRO A 287 -28.49 6.87 0.21
C PRO A 287 -27.00 6.68 0.54
N LEU A 288 -26.22 6.09 -0.37
CA LEU A 288 -24.77 5.87 -0.22
C LEU A 288 -23.96 7.14 -0.50
N VAL A 289 -22.79 7.27 0.12
CA VAL A 289 -21.94 8.47 -0.01
C VAL A 289 -21.49 8.67 -1.46
N THR A 290 -21.05 7.61 -2.13
CA THR A 290 -20.60 7.66 -3.52
C THR A 290 -21.72 7.99 -4.51
N ALA A 291 -22.97 7.63 -4.18
CA ALA A 291 -24.15 7.95 -4.97
C ALA A 291 -24.65 9.38 -4.74
N ARG A 292 -24.58 9.88 -3.50
CA ARG A 292 -25.04 11.23 -3.13
C ARG A 292 -24.02 12.33 -3.43
N LYS A 293 -22.72 12.06 -3.28
CA LYS A 293 -21.67 13.06 -3.46
C LYS A 293 -21.08 12.99 -4.87
N THR A 294 -21.81 13.56 -5.84
CA THR A 294 -21.44 13.53 -7.27
C THR A 294 -20.79 14.83 -7.74
N ARG A 295 -20.85 15.91 -6.96
CA ARG A 295 -20.17 17.17 -7.28
C ARG A 295 -18.66 17.02 -7.06
N ARG A 296 -17.87 17.41 -8.07
CA ARG A 296 -16.40 17.48 -8.00
C ARG A 296 -15.85 18.79 -8.56
N TRP A 297 -14.58 19.08 -8.28
CA TRP A 297 -13.85 20.10 -9.05
C TRP A 297 -13.93 19.81 -10.55
N ALA A 298 -14.18 20.87 -11.35
CA ALA A 298 -14.40 20.76 -12.78
C ALA A 298 -13.15 20.23 -13.50
N ALA A 299 -11.97 20.78 -13.17
CA ALA A 299 -10.68 20.33 -13.67
C ALA A 299 -10.03 19.33 -12.69
N PRO A 300 -9.76 18.08 -13.09
CA PRO A 300 -8.93 17.17 -12.33
C PRO A 300 -7.50 17.70 -12.17
N HIS A 301 -6.80 17.22 -11.14
CA HIS A 301 -5.41 17.58 -10.91
C HIS A 301 -4.51 17.13 -12.06
N ALA A 302 -3.41 17.87 -12.25
CA ALA A 302 -2.33 17.47 -13.14
C ALA A 302 -1.81 16.06 -12.78
N LEU A 303 -1.32 15.33 -13.78
CA LEU A 303 -0.78 13.99 -13.56
C LEU A 303 0.40 14.06 -12.56
N LYS A 304 0.51 13.07 -11.68
CA LYS A 304 1.45 13.00 -10.54
C LYS A 304 1.20 14.01 -9.42
N ASN A 305 0.30 14.99 -9.59
CA ASN A 305 -0.21 15.79 -8.49
C ASN A 305 -1.43 15.09 -7.90
N ARG A 306 -1.28 14.53 -6.69
CA ARG A 306 -2.32 13.76 -5.98
C ARG A 306 -2.86 12.53 -6.72
N SER A 307 -2.22 12.13 -7.82
CA SER A 307 -2.61 10.92 -8.55
C SER A 307 -2.51 9.69 -7.66
N LYS A 308 -3.22 8.64 -8.03
CA LYS A 308 -3.02 7.29 -7.51
C LYS A 308 -2.83 6.35 -8.67
N TYR A 309 -2.43 5.11 -8.42
CA TYR A 309 -1.97 4.26 -9.50
C TYR A 309 -2.21 2.79 -9.23
N ALA A 310 -2.38 2.05 -10.33
CA ALA A 310 -2.35 0.60 -10.37
C ALA A 310 -1.10 0.15 -11.13
N LEU A 311 -0.48 -0.94 -10.71
CA LEU A 311 0.74 -1.46 -11.33
C LEU A 311 0.86 -2.97 -11.23
N ARG A 312 1.74 -3.56 -12.04
CA ARG A 312 2.20 -4.94 -11.84
C ARG A 312 3.28 -4.95 -10.74
N PRO A 313 3.07 -5.63 -9.59
CA PRO A 313 4.01 -5.59 -8.48
C PRO A 313 5.44 -5.96 -8.85
N HIS A 314 5.59 -7.02 -9.65
CA HIS A 314 6.89 -7.51 -10.08
C HIS A 314 7.68 -6.48 -10.90
N ASP A 315 7.02 -5.51 -11.52
CA ASP A 315 7.65 -4.49 -12.36
C ASP A 315 7.96 -3.18 -11.59
N ALA A 316 7.68 -3.13 -10.28
CA ALA A 316 7.96 -1.97 -9.43
C ALA A 316 9.04 -2.26 -8.38
N VAL A 317 9.86 -1.24 -8.11
CA VAL A 317 10.98 -1.30 -7.15
C VAL A 317 10.72 -0.40 -5.95
N GLU A 318 10.13 0.78 -6.16
CA GLU A 318 9.86 1.74 -5.09
C GLU A 318 8.56 2.51 -5.34
N LEU A 319 7.62 2.36 -4.39
CA LEU A 319 6.35 3.06 -4.37
C LEU A 319 6.45 4.41 -3.66
N GLY A 320 5.77 5.40 -4.22
CA GLY A 320 5.49 6.69 -3.60
C GLY A 320 4.01 6.87 -3.27
N ASN A 321 3.64 8.01 -2.71
CA ASN A 321 2.23 8.28 -2.40
C ASN A 321 1.39 8.59 -3.65
N HIS A 322 1.97 9.27 -4.64
CA HIS A 322 1.23 9.75 -5.81
C HIS A 322 1.68 9.16 -7.15
N PHE A 323 2.85 8.53 -7.18
CA PHE A 323 3.41 7.87 -8.35
C PHE A 323 4.46 6.84 -7.91
N VAL A 324 4.85 5.97 -8.84
CA VAL A 324 5.95 5.01 -8.65
C VAL A 324 7.28 5.74 -8.84
N TRP A 325 8.18 5.63 -7.85
CA TRP A 325 9.48 6.30 -7.87
C TRP A 325 10.53 5.56 -8.69
N GLU A 326 10.45 4.23 -8.69
CA GLU A 326 11.40 3.38 -9.39
C GLU A 326 10.66 2.14 -9.91
N LEU A 327 10.72 1.95 -11.23
CA LEU A 327 10.25 0.75 -11.92
C LEU A 327 11.45 -0.18 -12.19
N ALA A 328 11.16 -1.47 -12.39
CA ALA A 328 12.16 -2.44 -12.82
C ALA A 328 12.69 -2.11 -14.23
N PRO A 329 13.91 -2.57 -14.60
CA PRO A 329 14.43 -2.35 -15.94
C PRO A 329 13.46 -2.79 -17.05
N GLY A 330 13.24 -1.94 -18.04
CA GLY A 330 12.30 -2.18 -19.15
C GLY A 330 10.83 -1.87 -18.86
N ALA A 331 10.44 -1.68 -17.60
CA ALA A 331 9.08 -1.30 -17.24
C ALA A 331 8.85 0.21 -17.39
N SER A 332 7.60 0.58 -17.72
CA SER A 332 7.19 1.97 -17.93
C SER A 332 5.85 2.27 -17.26
N SER A 333 5.51 3.56 -17.16
CA SER A 333 4.23 4.02 -16.62
C SER A 333 3.56 5.02 -17.56
N VAL A 334 2.24 5.07 -17.53
CA VAL A 334 1.45 6.00 -18.35
C VAL A 334 0.31 6.61 -17.53
N GLY A 335 -0.09 7.84 -17.87
CA GLY A 335 -1.30 8.44 -17.34
C GLY A 335 -2.53 7.90 -18.04
N VAL A 336 -3.56 7.53 -17.27
CA VAL A 336 -4.85 7.11 -17.81
C VAL A 336 -5.63 8.36 -18.28
N PRO A 337 -6.16 8.35 -19.51
CA PRO A 337 -7.05 9.40 -19.98
C PRO A 337 -8.29 9.56 -19.08
N ILE A 338 -8.70 10.80 -18.82
CA ILE A 338 -9.80 11.09 -17.87
C ILE A 338 -11.17 10.57 -18.33
N ASP A 339 -11.32 10.33 -19.63
CA ASP A 339 -12.50 9.72 -20.25
C ASP A 339 -12.50 8.18 -20.15
N ARG A 340 -11.37 7.56 -19.73
CA ARG A 340 -11.27 6.13 -19.42
C ARG A 340 -11.49 5.85 -17.94
N ALA A 341 -10.86 6.63 -17.06
CA ALA A 341 -11.07 6.52 -15.61
C ALA A 341 -10.65 7.79 -14.87
N LEU A 342 -11.21 7.98 -13.68
CA LEU A 342 -10.88 9.09 -12.80
C LEU A 342 -10.78 8.61 -11.35
N LEU A 343 -9.83 9.17 -10.60
CA LEU A 343 -9.75 8.97 -9.15
C LEU A 343 -10.72 9.93 -8.46
N HIS A 344 -11.73 9.37 -7.80
CA HIS A 344 -12.68 10.09 -6.96
C HIS A 344 -12.13 10.17 -5.54
N HIS A 345 -11.88 11.37 -5.04
CA HIS A 345 -11.36 11.60 -3.70
C HIS A 345 -12.40 12.31 -2.83
N TYR A 346 -13.04 11.54 -1.94
CA TYR A 346 -14.15 11.95 -1.09
C TYR A 346 -13.66 12.61 0.21
N ARG A 347 -13.63 13.95 0.24
CA ARG A 347 -13.00 14.71 1.32
C ARG A 347 -13.99 15.39 2.25
N ILE A 348 -13.80 15.21 3.57
CA ILE A 348 -14.58 15.93 4.60
C ILE A 348 -14.19 17.42 4.65
N ALA A 349 -12.88 17.71 4.60
CA ALA A 349 -12.35 19.06 4.79
C ALA A 349 -11.51 19.52 3.59
N CYS A 350 -11.35 20.83 3.42
CA CYS A 350 -10.39 21.40 2.46
C CYS A 350 -8.95 21.04 2.86
N GLU A 351 -8.02 21.09 1.90
CA GLU A 351 -6.60 20.74 2.05
C GLU A 351 -5.86 21.69 2.98
N TYR A 352 -6.24 22.97 2.96
CA TYR A 352 -5.58 24.06 3.68
C TYR A 352 -6.43 24.62 4.83
N GLY A 353 -7.44 23.87 5.26
CA GLY A 353 -8.46 24.38 6.18
C GLY A 353 -9.46 25.33 5.51
N GLY A 354 -10.42 25.83 6.28
CA GLY A 354 -11.48 26.71 5.78
C GLY A 354 -12.45 26.05 4.79
N MET A 355 -13.05 26.88 3.91
CA MET A 355 -14.08 26.49 2.94
C MET A 355 -13.79 26.94 1.50
N GLN A 356 -12.63 27.54 1.21
CA GLN A 356 -12.27 28.03 -0.13
C GLN A 356 -12.29 26.94 -1.20
N CYS A 357 -12.03 25.68 -0.84
CA CYS A 357 -12.10 24.57 -1.79
C CYS A 357 -13.51 24.35 -2.38
N LEU A 358 -14.56 24.84 -1.70
CA LEU A 358 -15.95 24.68 -2.11
C LEU A 358 -16.40 25.74 -3.13
N THR A 359 -15.63 26.83 -3.30
CA THR A 359 -15.93 27.94 -4.21
C THR A 359 -15.25 27.79 -5.58
N VAL A 360 -14.37 26.79 -5.73
CA VAL A 360 -13.71 26.45 -6.99
C VAL A 360 -14.75 25.95 -8.02
N PRO A 361 -14.59 26.26 -9.33
CA PRO A 361 -15.47 25.73 -10.37
C PRO A 361 -15.68 24.22 -10.24
N SER A 362 -16.94 23.80 -10.25
CA SER A 362 -17.35 22.42 -10.03
C SER A 362 -18.25 21.91 -11.14
N THR A 363 -18.35 20.59 -11.24
CA THR A 363 -19.23 19.89 -12.19
C THR A 363 -19.81 18.66 -11.51
N VAL A 364 -20.89 18.13 -12.07
CA VAL A 364 -21.55 16.91 -11.60
C VAL A 364 -20.96 15.70 -12.33
N ASP A 365 -20.58 14.69 -11.57
CA ASP A 365 -20.02 13.43 -12.08
C ASP A 365 -20.74 12.24 -11.43
N ARG A 366 -21.74 11.72 -12.13
CA ARG A 366 -22.59 10.61 -11.71
C ARG A 366 -22.01 9.23 -12.06
N THR A 367 -20.72 9.13 -12.39
CA THR A 367 -20.10 7.85 -12.80
C THR A 367 -20.32 6.74 -11.76
N ALA A 368 -20.32 7.07 -10.46
CA ALA A 368 -20.58 6.11 -9.39
C ALA A 368 -21.98 5.48 -9.42
N HIS A 369 -22.97 6.13 -10.04
CA HIS A 369 -24.35 5.61 -10.13
C HIS A 369 -24.43 4.28 -10.88
N ARG A 370 -23.45 3.98 -11.76
CA ARG A 370 -23.34 2.69 -12.48
C ARG A 370 -23.27 1.46 -11.56
N TRP A 371 -22.91 1.64 -10.30
CA TRP A 371 -22.81 0.57 -9.28
C TRP A 371 -23.83 0.72 -8.15
N ALA A 372 -24.65 1.77 -8.13
CA ALA A 372 -25.41 2.17 -6.95
C ALA A 372 -26.33 1.08 -6.40
N ASP A 373 -27.16 0.47 -7.25
CA ASP A 373 -28.16 -0.52 -6.80
C ASP A 373 -27.48 -1.80 -6.28
N GLU A 374 -26.50 -2.32 -7.02
CA GLU A 374 -25.72 -3.50 -6.62
C GLU A 374 -24.91 -3.23 -5.34
N LEU A 375 -24.33 -2.03 -5.22
CA LEU A 375 -23.58 -1.62 -4.05
C LEU A 375 -24.49 -1.50 -2.82
N MET A 376 -25.70 -0.95 -2.97
CA MET A 376 -26.66 -0.84 -1.88
C MET A 376 -27.06 -2.21 -1.34
N GLN A 377 -27.33 -3.17 -2.22
CA GLN A 377 -27.63 -4.55 -1.82
C GLN A 377 -26.48 -5.18 -1.03
N ARG A 378 -25.24 -5.04 -1.52
CA ARG A 378 -24.04 -5.56 -0.84
C ARG A 378 -23.79 -4.91 0.51
N VAL A 379 -23.85 -3.57 0.56
CA VAL A 379 -23.63 -2.82 1.80
C VAL A 379 -24.67 -3.18 2.86
N THR A 380 -25.96 -3.27 2.49
CA THR A 380 -27.01 -3.67 3.43
C THR A 380 -26.76 -5.08 3.98
N SER A 381 -26.53 -6.06 3.09
CA SER A 381 -26.23 -7.44 3.48
C SER A 381 -24.99 -7.54 4.38
N GLU A 382 -23.92 -6.81 4.05
CA GLU A 382 -22.67 -6.85 4.81
C GLU A 382 -22.83 -6.19 6.19
N LYS A 383 -23.57 -5.07 6.28
CA LYS A 383 -23.89 -4.43 7.56
C LYS A 383 -24.66 -5.37 8.49
N GLU A 384 -25.59 -6.17 7.99
CA GLU A 384 -26.30 -7.18 8.80
C GLU A 384 -25.38 -8.29 9.32
N GLN A 385 -24.37 -8.68 8.54
CA GLN A 385 -23.37 -9.65 8.99
C GLN A 385 -22.45 -9.05 10.05
N ILE A 386 -21.95 -7.83 9.82
CA ILE A 386 -21.10 -7.11 10.77
C ILE A 386 -21.83 -6.87 12.09
N ALA A 387 -23.11 -6.47 12.06
CA ALA A 387 -23.89 -6.25 13.27
C ALA A 387 -24.00 -7.50 14.17
N ARG A 388 -23.95 -8.70 13.57
CA ARG A 388 -23.92 -9.97 14.29
C ARG A 388 -22.53 -10.33 14.80
N ALA A 389 -21.48 -10.02 14.03
CA ALA A 389 -20.09 -10.35 14.36
C ALA A 389 -19.43 -9.35 15.34
N CYS A 390 -19.87 -8.09 15.32
CA CYS A 390 -19.29 -6.97 16.06
C CYS A 390 -20.33 -6.31 16.96
N PRO A 391 -20.70 -6.92 18.11
CA PRO A 391 -21.60 -6.31 19.07
C PRO A 391 -21.01 -5.01 19.63
N VAL A 392 -21.89 -4.02 19.84
CA VAL A 392 -21.58 -2.63 20.22
C VAL A 392 -20.86 -2.51 21.56
#